data_AF-S9ZKQ1-F1
#
_entry.id   AF-S9ZKQ1-F1
#
_cell.length_a   1.000
_cell.length_b   1.000
_cell.length_c   1.000
_cell.angle_alpha   90.00
_cell.angle_beta   90.00
_cell.angle_gamma   90.00
#
_symmetry.space_group_name_H-M   'P 1'
#
loop_
_entity.id
_entity.type
_entity.pdbx_description
1 polymer ?
#
loop_
_entity_poly.entity_id
_entity_poly.type
_entity_poly.pdbx_seq_one_letter_code
_entity_poly.pdbx_strand_id
1 'polypeptide(L)'
;MAGGVPLGLALPLTATLMRMRGTDASPPRCAALAGEIGVAVRCTIYASRPSPCRDFAPYAALGMGEDACDRARVRHGLAPLGG
;
A
#
# COMPACT_ATOMS: atom_id res chain seq x y z
N MET A 1 17.80 -14.35 7.77
CA MET A 1 17.17 -13.77 6.56
C MET A 1 15.80 -13.28 6.96
N ALA A 2 15.61 -11.97 7.17
CA ALA A 2 14.31 -11.45 7.61
C ALA A 2 13.28 -11.62 6.48
N GLY A 3 12.16 -12.27 6.80
CA GLY A 3 11.19 -12.80 5.83
C GLY A 3 10.67 -11.76 4.83
N GLY A 4 10.93 -12.01 3.55
CA GLY A 4 10.44 -11.23 2.42
C GLY A 4 8.96 -11.48 2.10
N VAL A 5 8.53 -10.95 0.97
CA VAL A 5 7.14 -11.12 0.49
C VAL A 5 6.87 -12.59 0.15
N PRO A 6 5.76 -13.20 0.63
CA PRO A 6 5.39 -14.56 0.26
C PRO A 6 5.22 -14.73 -1.26
N LEU A 7 5.69 -15.87 -1.80
CA LEU A 7 5.73 -16.15 -3.25
C LEU A 7 4.37 -16.04 -3.97
N GLY A 8 3.25 -16.21 -3.27
CA GLY A 8 1.91 -16.03 -3.85
C GLY A 8 1.46 -14.58 -4.02
N LEU A 9 2.10 -13.64 -3.34
CA LEU A 9 1.69 -12.23 -3.24
C LEU A 9 2.50 -11.28 -4.11
N ALA A 10 3.64 -11.74 -4.66
CA ALA A 10 4.46 -10.99 -5.61
C ALA A 10 4.48 -11.67 -6.98
N LEU A 11 4.57 -10.87 -8.04
CA LEU A 11 4.70 -11.31 -9.42
C LEU A 11 5.92 -10.62 -10.06
N PRO A 12 6.67 -11.29 -10.93
CA PRO A 12 7.73 -10.65 -11.70
C PRO A 12 7.16 -9.59 -12.64
N LEU A 13 7.83 -8.44 -12.71
CA LEU A 13 7.54 -7.36 -13.66
C LEU A 13 8.63 -7.31 -14.74
N THR A 14 9.89 -7.42 -14.34
CA THR A 14 11.05 -7.55 -15.23
C THR A 14 11.99 -8.63 -14.69
N ALA A 15 13.17 -8.81 -15.31
CA ALA A 15 14.19 -9.72 -14.79
C ALA A 15 14.69 -9.36 -13.38
N THR A 16 14.56 -8.10 -12.96
CA THR A 16 15.08 -7.58 -11.69
C THR A 16 14.03 -6.90 -10.82
N LEU A 17 12.82 -6.67 -11.34
CA LEU A 17 11.74 -5.98 -10.63
C LEU A 17 10.56 -6.90 -10.38
N MET A 18 9.96 -6.76 -9.20
CA MET A 18 8.76 -7.46 -8.77
C MET A 18 7.66 -6.44 -8.50
N ARG A 19 6.40 -6.87 -8.62
CA ARG A 19 5.22 -6.11 -8.21
C ARG A 19 4.36 -6.93 -7.26
N MET A 20 3.52 -6.27 -6.48
CA MET A 20 2.50 -6.96 -5.69
C MET A 20 1.36 -7.43 -6.60
N ARG A 21 0.83 -8.63 -6.37
CA ARG A 21 -0.33 -9.14 -7.10
C ARG A 21 -1.54 -8.19 -6.90
N GLY A 22 -2.26 -7.87 -7.97
CA GLY A 22 -3.47 -7.04 -7.96
C GLY A 22 -3.23 -5.53 -8.12
N THR A 23 -1.98 -5.06 -8.07
CA THR A 23 -1.67 -3.64 -8.35
C THR A 23 -1.68 -3.30 -9.84
N ASP A 24 -1.88 -4.29 -10.71
CA ASP A 24 -2.01 -4.18 -12.16
C ASP A 24 -3.46 -4.01 -12.64
N ALA A 25 -4.43 -4.12 -11.73
CA ALA A 25 -5.84 -3.86 -12.02
C ALA A 25 -6.16 -2.35 -12.03
N SER A 26 -7.32 -2.00 -12.61
CA SER A 26 -7.93 -0.68 -12.48
C SER A 26 -9.35 -0.83 -11.93
N PRO A 27 -9.63 -0.40 -10.68
CA PRO A 27 -8.68 0.23 -9.75
C PRO A 27 -7.65 -0.76 -9.17
N PRO A 28 -6.42 -0.30 -8.86
CA PRO A 28 -5.39 -1.17 -8.30
C PRO A 28 -5.74 -1.58 -6.87
N ARG A 29 -5.64 -2.87 -6.55
CA ARG A 29 -5.88 -3.40 -5.20
C ARG A 29 -4.89 -4.52 -4.88
N CYS A 30 -3.93 -4.23 -4.00
CA CYS A 30 -2.94 -5.21 -3.55
C CYS A 30 -3.62 -6.42 -2.90
N ALA A 31 -3.21 -7.63 -3.28
CA ALA A 31 -3.73 -8.89 -2.75
C ALA A 31 -3.52 -9.05 -1.22
N ALA A 32 -2.57 -8.32 -0.63
CA ALA A 32 -2.33 -8.31 0.81
C ALA A 32 -3.13 -7.25 1.58
N LEU A 33 -3.92 -6.41 0.90
CA LEU A 33 -4.77 -5.40 1.52
C LEU A 33 -6.09 -6.05 1.96
N ALA A 34 -6.28 -6.19 3.27
CA ALA A 34 -7.52 -6.67 3.85
C ALA A 34 -8.39 -5.52 4.33
N GLY A 35 -9.71 -5.69 4.22
CA GLY A 35 -10.70 -4.70 4.61
C GLY A 35 -11.20 -3.84 3.45
N GLU A 36 -11.82 -2.72 3.80
CA GLU A 36 -12.51 -1.81 2.91
C GLU A 36 -11.90 -0.40 2.98
N ILE A 37 -11.48 0.11 1.83
CA ILE A 37 -10.86 1.44 1.71
C ILE A 37 -11.93 2.49 2.02
N GLY A 38 -11.58 3.47 2.87
CA GLY A 38 -12.53 4.46 3.36
C GLY A 38 -13.15 4.09 4.71
N VAL A 39 -13.10 2.82 5.12
CA VAL A 39 -13.66 2.33 6.38
C VAL A 39 -12.56 1.85 7.33
N ALA A 40 -11.97 0.70 7.04
CA ALA A 40 -10.90 0.10 7.83
C ALA A 40 -10.11 -0.89 6.98
N VAL A 41 -8.80 -0.70 6.90
CA VAL A 41 -7.89 -1.57 6.15
C VAL A 41 -6.67 -1.94 6.97
N ARG A 42 -6.06 -3.07 6.64
CA ARG A 42 -4.73 -3.46 7.12
C ARG A 42 -3.97 -4.25 6.08
N CYS A 43 -2.65 -4.22 6.13
CA CYS A 43 -1.81 -5.14 5.38
C CYS A 43 -1.71 -6.47 6.14
N THR A 44 -2.04 -7.59 5.50
CA THR A 44 -1.95 -8.93 6.11
C THR A 44 -0.51 -9.42 6.30
N ILE A 45 0.46 -8.79 5.63
CA ILE A 45 1.89 -9.11 5.71
C ILE A 45 2.71 -7.92 6.24
N TYR A 46 2.15 -7.10 7.14
CA TYR A 46 2.75 -5.84 7.58
C TYR A 46 4.24 -5.95 7.99
N ALA A 47 4.61 -7.03 8.68
CA ALA A 47 5.98 -7.33 9.11
C ALA A 47 6.92 -7.78 7.98
N SER A 48 6.38 -8.27 6.86
CA SER A 48 7.10 -8.78 5.68
C SER A 48 6.90 -7.89 4.44
N ARG A 49 6.48 -6.64 4.64
CA ARG A 49 6.30 -5.67 3.56
C ARG A 49 7.58 -5.46 2.75
N PRO A 50 7.49 -5.33 1.41
CA PRO A 50 8.62 -4.94 0.59
C PRO A 50 8.99 -3.48 0.84
N SER A 51 10.20 -3.06 0.41
CA SER A 51 10.68 -1.69 0.59
C SER A 51 9.69 -0.61 0.12
N PRO A 52 9.05 -0.68 -1.07
CA PRO A 52 8.13 0.36 -1.49
C PRO A 52 6.95 0.59 -0.54
N CYS A 53 6.48 -0.46 0.14
CA CYS A 53 5.38 -0.34 1.11
C CYS A 53 5.86 0.10 2.52
N ARG A 54 7.16 0.01 2.81
CA ARG A 54 7.76 0.52 4.05
C ARG A 54 8.14 1.98 3.91
N ASP A 55 8.61 2.35 2.72
CA ASP A 55 9.12 3.68 2.40
C ASP A 55 7.97 4.65 2.03
N PHE A 56 6.78 4.13 1.75
CA PHE A 56 5.60 4.94 1.46
C PHE A 56 5.15 5.75 2.68
N ALA A 57 4.97 7.06 2.48
CA ALA A 57 4.42 8.02 3.44
C ALA A 57 5.03 7.86 4.86
N PRO A 58 6.34 8.06 5.04
CA PRO A 58 7.05 7.77 6.29
C PRO A 58 6.53 8.59 7.48
N TYR A 59 5.96 9.77 7.23
CA TYR A 59 5.40 10.65 8.26
C TYR A 59 3.91 10.43 8.52
N ALA A 60 3.23 9.58 7.75
CA ALA A 60 1.79 9.34 7.93
C ALA A 60 1.46 8.73 9.30
N ALA A 61 2.39 7.96 9.88
CA ALA A 61 2.26 7.43 11.23
C ALA A 61 2.24 8.52 12.32
N LEU A 62 2.80 9.70 12.02
CA LEU A 62 2.76 10.89 12.89
C LEU A 62 1.53 11.78 12.62
N GLY A 63 0.61 11.33 11.77
CA GLY A 63 -0.56 12.11 11.33
C GLY A 63 -0.26 13.09 10.20
N MET A 64 0.96 13.11 9.66
CA MET A 64 1.36 14.04 8.60
C MET A 64 1.19 13.36 7.23
N GLY A 65 0.14 13.74 6.52
CA GLY A 65 -0.08 13.33 5.13
C GLY A 65 0.73 14.16 4.14
N GLU A 66 0.96 13.61 2.96
CA GLU A 66 1.42 14.36 1.79
C GLU A 66 0.22 14.65 0.85
N ASP A 67 0.39 15.51 -0.15
CA ASP A 67 -0.65 15.81 -1.15
C ASP A 67 -1.26 14.56 -1.79
N ALA A 68 -0.46 13.50 -1.97
CA ALA A 68 -0.93 12.23 -2.49
C ALA A 68 -1.92 11.52 -1.53
N CYS A 69 -1.70 11.64 -0.21
CA CYS A 69 -2.63 11.14 0.80
C CYS A 69 -3.96 11.89 0.74
N ASP A 70 -3.93 13.21 0.60
CA ASP A 70 -5.14 14.03 0.54
C ASP A 70 -5.96 13.73 -0.72
N ARG A 71 -5.31 13.64 -1.88
CA ARG A 71 -5.97 13.22 -3.12
C ARG A 71 -6.59 11.82 -2.99
N ALA A 72 -5.91 10.89 -2.34
CA ALA A 72 -6.45 9.54 -2.12
C ALA A 72 -7.67 9.58 -1.19
N ARG A 73 -7.62 10.34 -0.11
CA ARG A 73 -8.73 10.50 0.84
C ARG A 73 -9.98 11.11 0.18
N VAL A 74 -9.80 12.17 -0.60
CA VAL A 74 -10.90 12.82 -1.34
C VAL A 74 -11.57 11.86 -2.31
N ARG A 75 -10.80 11.02 -3.04
CA ARG A 75 -11.36 9.98 -3.94
C ARG A 75 -12.24 8.96 -3.21
N HIS A 76 -12.04 8.79 -1.90
CA HIS A 76 -12.81 7.88 -1.07
C HIS A 76 -13.80 8.61 -0.13
N GLY A 77 -14.08 9.90 -0.37
CA GLY A 77 -15.04 10.67 0.42
C GLY A 77 -14.59 11.01 1.83
N LEU A 78 -13.29 10.88 2.12
CA LEU A 78 -12.69 11.21 3.41
C LEU A 78 -12.16 12.66 3.42
N ALA A 79 -12.28 13.34 4.56
CA ALA A 79 -11.67 14.65 4.76
C ALA A 79 -10.14 14.56 4.62
N PRO A 80 -9.44 15.55 4.03
CA PRO A 80 -7.98 15.56 3.92
C PRO A 80 -7.31 15.50 5.30
N LEU A 81 -6.04 15.10 5.34
CA LEU A 81 -5.22 15.13 6.57
C LEU A 81 -4.76 16.54 6.91
N GLY A 82 -4.72 17.45 5.92
CA GLY A 82 -4.25 18.81 6.11
C GLY A 82 -2.74 18.82 6.25
N GLY A 83 -2.05 18.71 5.10
CA GLY A 83 -0.58 18.74 5.02
C GLY A 83 0.06 19.96 5.67
#